data_AF-A0A960FNP2-F1
#
_entry.id   AF-A0A960FNP2-F1
#
_cell.length_a   1.000
_cell.length_b   1.000
_cell.length_c   1.000
_cell.angle_alpha   90.00
_cell.angle_beta   90.00
_cell.angle_gamma   90.00
#
_symmetry.space_group_name_H-M   'P 1'
#
loop_
_entity.id
_entity.type
_entity.pdbx_description
1 polymer ?
#
loop_
_entity_poly.entity_id
_entity_poly.type
_entity_poly.pdbx_seq_one_letter_code
_entity_poly.pdbx_strand_id
1 'polypeptide(L)'
;DTLTVRSVFIIGPDNKVKLILTYPASTGRNFDEVLRVIDSLQLTAEHQVATPVNWNDGEDVIIAGVVSDEEAKEKYPEGWKTLKPYLRVGAQPAK
;
A
#
# COMPACT_ATOMS: atom_id res chain seq x y z
N ASP A 1 -31.07 21.03 -4.43
CA ASP A 1 -30.12 19.93 -4.68
C ASP A 1 -29.23 19.68 -3.48
N THR A 2 -29.52 18.61 -2.74
CA THR A 2 -28.62 18.06 -1.71
C THR A 2 -28.42 16.59 -2.04
N LEU A 3 -27.68 16.31 -3.12
CA LEU A 3 -27.24 14.95 -3.42
C LEU A 3 -26.06 14.60 -2.52
N THR A 4 -26.06 13.40 -1.94
CA THR A 4 -24.94 12.92 -1.14
C THR A 4 -23.71 12.69 -2.02
N VAL A 5 -22.56 13.22 -1.59
CA VAL A 5 -21.27 12.80 -2.13
C VAL A 5 -21.05 11.32 -1.76
N ARG A 6 -20.56 10.52 -2.72
CA ARG A 6 -20.41 9.07 -2.54
C ARG A 6 -19.00 8.76 -2.07
N SER A 7 -18.84 8.58 -0.76
CA SER A 7 -17.56 8.23 -0.15
C SER A 7 -17.45 6.74 0.16
N VAL A 8 -16.23 6.20 0.01
CA VAL A 8 -15.83 4.87 0.47
C VAL A 8 -14.84 5.07 1.61
N PHE A 9 -15.05 4.35 2.71
CA PHE A 9 -14.16 4.35 3.87
C PHE A 9 -13.61 2.93 4.05
N ILE A 10 -12.29 2.79 4.07
CA ILE A 10 -11.63 1.54 4.46
C ILE A 10 -11.23 1.66 5.92
N ILE A 11 -11.73 0.75 6.76
CA ILE A 11 -11.55 0.76 8.20
C ILE A 11 -10.70 -0.45 8.58
N GLY A 12 -9.61 -0.20 9.32
CA GLY A 12 -8.74 -1.27 9.82
C GLY A 12 -9.32 -1.98 11.05
N PRO A 13 -8.75 -3.13 11.47
CA PRO A 13 -9.15 -3.84 12.69
C PRO A 13 -9.03 -2.98 13.97
N ASP A 14 -8.23 -1.92 13.94
CA ASP A 14 -8.09 -0.92 15.00
C ASP A 14 -9.19 0.14 15.01
N ASN A 15 -10.25 -0.03 14.20
CA ASN A 15 -11.36 0.90 13.99
C ASN A 15 -10.93 2.28 13.47
N LYS A 16 -9.71 2.42 12.93
CA LYS A 16 -9.25 3.67 12.33
C LYS A 16 -9.50 3.66 10.83
N VAL A 17 -9.87 4.83 10.29
CA VAL A 17 -9.97 5.05 8.85
C VAL A 17 -8.56 5.00 8.25
N LYS A 18 -8.35 4.09 7.30
CA LYS A 18 -7.08 3.92 6.57
C LYS A 18 -7.07 4.66 5.24
N LEU A 19 -8.23 4.78 4.60
CA LEU A 19 -8.37 5.41 3.30
C LEU A 19 -9.80 5.93 3.09
N ILE A 20 -9.92 7.09 2.42
CA ILE A 20 -11.19 7.70 2.02
C ILE A 20 -11.12 7.98 0.51
N LEU A 21 -12.07 7.45 -0.26
CA LEU A 21 -12.28 7.82 -1.67
C LEU A 21 -13.61 8.55 -1.81
N THR A 22 -13.61 9.72 -2.42
CA THR A 22 -14.84 10.50 -2.65
C THR A 22 -15.02 10.74 -4.13
N TYR A 23 -16.10 10.20 -4.69
CA TYR A 23 -16.44 10.33 -6.12
C TYR A 23 -17.75 11.12 -6.26
N PRO A 24 -17.92 11.92 -7.35
CA PRO A 24 -19.19 12.55 -7.66
C PRO A 24 -20.21 11.49 -8.09
N ALA A 25 -21.51 11.81 -8.01
CA ALA A 25 -22.57 10.88 -8.41
C ALA A 25 -22.53 10.50 -9.90
N SER A 26 -21.91 11.32 -10.74
CA SER A 26 -21.74 11.11 -12.18
C SER A 26 -20.69 10.06 -12.54
N THR A 27 -19.79 9.71 -11.62
CA THR A 27 -18.63 8.88 -11.92
C THR A 27 -18.65 7.60 -11.08
N GLY A 28 -18.80 6.46 -11.75
CA GLY A 28 -18.70 5.15 -11.12
C GLY A 28 -17.32 4.89 -10.52
N ARG A 29 -17.26 4.06 -9.48
CA ARG A 29 -16.01 3.64 -8.83
C ARG A 29 -15.39 2.47 -9.57
N ASN A 30 -14.06 2.40 -9.57
CA ASN A 30 -13.33 1.20 -9.95
C ASN A 30 -13.16 0.29 -8.72
N PHE A 31 -13.76 -0.90 -8.74
CA PHE A 31 -13.64 -1.85 -7.63
C PHE A 31 -12.31 -2.62 -7.63
N ASP A 32 -11.64 -2.74 -8.78
CA ASP A 32 -10.29 -3.32 -8.83
C ASP A 32 -9.33 -2.43 -8.03
N GLU A 33 -9.49 -1.10 -8.11
CA GLU A 33 -8.71 -0.18 -7.27
C GLU A 33 -9.02 -0.35 -5.78
N VAL A 34 -10.28 -0.61 -5.43
CA VAL A 34 -10.66 -0.85 -4.02
C VAL A 34 -10.00 -2.12 -3.49
N LEU A 35 -9.94 -3.20 -4.27
CA LEU A 35 -9.24 -4.43 -3.89
C LEU A 35 -7.73 -4.21 -3.82
N ARG A 36 -7.15 -3.56 -4.83
CA ARG A 36 -5.70 -3.27 -4.90
C ARG A 36 -5.22 -2.46 -3.69
N VAL A 37 -6.00 -1.47 -3.23
CA VAL A 37 -5.62 -0.71 -2.03
C VAL A 37 -5.81 -1.53 -0.75
N ILE A 38 -6.74 -2.49 -0.69
CA ILE A 38 -6.88 -3.39 0.46
C ILE A 38 -5.65 -4.30 0.56
N ASP A 39 -5.21 -4.89 -0.56
CA ASP A 39 -3.99 -5.71 -0.59
C ASP A 39 -2.77 -4.91 -0.15
N SER A 40 -2.61 -3.69 -0.67
CA SER A 40 -1.56 -2.76 -0.25
C SER A 40 -1.63 -2.45 1.26
N LEU A 41 -2.81 -2.12 1.79
CA LEU A 41 -2.98 -1.79 3.21
C LEU A 41 -2.65 -2.96 4.14
N GLN A 42 -2.98 -4.19 3.75
CA GLN A 42 -2.64 -5.38 4.52
C GLN A 42 -1.14 -5.66 4.48
N LEU A 43 -0.55 -5.68 3.28
CA LEU A 43 0.89 -5.92 3.09
C LEU A 43 1.76 -4.92 3.86
N THR A 44 1.42 -3.63 3.76
CA THR A 44 2.18 -2.56 4.42
C THR A 44 2.03 -2.57 5.94
N ALA A 45 0.90 -3.08 6.47
CA ALA A 45 0.70 -3.23 7.91
C ALA A 45 1.57 -4.33 8.52
N GLU A 46 1.83 -5.40 7.78
CA GLU A 46 2.54 -6.58 8.28
C GLU A 46 4.05 -6.52 8.04
N HIS A 47 4.48 -5.99 6.89
CA HIS A 47 5.87 -6.17 6.45
C HIS A 47 6.73 -4.90 6.49
N GLN A 48 6.21 -3.73 6.86
CA GLN A 48 6.98 -2.46 6.84
C GLN A 48 7.57 -2.13 5.46
N VAL A 49 6.81 -2.43 4.41
CA VAL A 49 7.07 -2.01 3.03
C VAL A 49 6.07 -0.92 2.62
N ALA A 50 6.27 -0.35 1.43
CA ALA A 50 5.34 0.54 0.76
C ALA A 50 5.16 0.10 -0.69
N THR A 51 3.94 0.15 -1.22
CA THR A 51 3.65 -0.21 -2.61
C THR A 51 3.87 1.00 -3.54
N PRO A 52 4.66 0.89 -4.62
CA PRO A 52 4.89 1.99 -5.55
C PRO A 52 3.64 2.36 -6.37
N VAL A 53 3.78 3.39 -7.21
CA VAL A 53 2.72 3.80 -8.14
C VAL A 53 2.35 2.65 -9.07
N ASN A 54 1.04 2.46 -9.31
CA ASN A 54 0.48 1.41 -10.15
C ASN A 54 0.81 -0.03 -9.72
N TRP A 55 1.29 -0.24 -8.50
CA TRP A 55 1.62 -1.56 -7.98
C TRP A 55 0.41 -2.50 -8.00
N ASN A 56 0.65 -3.74 -8.43
CA ASN A 56 -0.26 -4.89 -8.29
C ASN A 56 0.33 -5.95 -7.37
N ASP A 57 -0.52 -6.79 -6.79
CA ASP A 57 -0.08 -7.89 -5.92
C ASP A 57 0.90 -8.82 -6.65
N GLY A 58 2.03 -9.08 -6.01
CA GLY A 58 3.18 -9.82 -6.54
C GLY A 58 4.30 -8.96 -7.12
N GLU A 59 4.06 -7.66 -7.35
CA GLU A 59 5.08 -6.75 -7.88
C GLU A 59 6.03 -6.21 -6.80
N ASP A 60 7.20 -5.72 -7.24
CA ASP A 60 8.22 -5.16 -6.36
C ASP A 60 7.67 -4.03 -5.46
N VAL A 61 8.16 -4.01 -4.24
CA VAL A 61 7.80 -3.05 -3.20
C VAL A 61 9.00 -2.19 -2.79
N ILE A 62 8.71 -1.11 -2.06
CA ILE A 62 9.72 -0.21 -1.52
C ILE A 62 9.89 -0.50 -0.04
N ILE A 63 11.13 -0.76 0.41
CA ILE A 63 11.42 -0.91 1.83
C ILE A 63 11.25 0.44 2.51
N ALA A 64 10.40 0.51 3.55
CA ALA A 64 10.10 1.76 4.23
C ALA A 64 11.39 2.41 4.77
N GLY A 65 11.53 3.73 4.61
CA GLY A 65 12.74 4.47 5.00
C GLY A 65 13.06 4.45 6.50
N VAL A 66 12.12 4.00 7.32
CA VAL A 66 12.31 3.83 8.78
C VAL A 66 13.12 2.57 9.13
N VAL A 67 13.23 1.61 8.21
CA VAL A 67 13.95 0.35 8.43
C VAL A 67 15.43 0.57 8.14
N SER A 68 16.34 0.25 9.07
CA SER A 68 17.78 0.38 8.82
C SER A 68 18.27 -0.67 7.81
N ASP A 69 19.47 -0.52 7.26
CA ASP A 69 20.03 -1.51 6.33
C ASP A 69 20.35 -2.85 7.05
N GLU A 70 20.65 -2.82 8.34
CA GLU A 70 20.83 -4.01 9.17
C GLU A 70 19.51 -4.77 9.36
N GLU A 71 18.45 -4.05 9.76
CA GLU A 71 17.12 -4.63 9.91
C GLU A 71 16.57 -5.14 8.58
N ALA A 72 16.83 -4.43 7.48
CA ALA A 72 16.41 -4.83 6.15
C ALA A 72 17.10 -6.14 5.70
N LYS A 73 18.36 -6.38 6.06
CA LYS A 73 19.05 -7.65 5.75
C LYS A 73 18.41 -8.84 6.45
N GLU A 74 17.91 -8.64 7.66
CA GLU A 74 17.22 -9.69 8.42
C GLU A 74 15.82 -9.97 7.86
N LYS A 75 15.06 -8.92 7.53
CA LYS A 75 13.67 -9.02 7.06
C LYS A 75 13.52 -9.42 5.60
N TYR A 76 14.48 -9.03 4.75
CA TYR A 76 14.44 -9.25 3.31
C TYR A 76 15.69 -10.00 2.85
N PRO A 77 15.80 -11.32 3.15
CA PRO A 77 17.00 -12.11 2.86
C PRO A 77 17.27 -12.29 1.36
N GLU A 78 16.23 -12.16 0.52
CA GLU A 78 16.31 -12.12 -0.95
C GLU A 78 17.10 -10.90 -1.47
N GLY A 79 17.36 -9.92 -0.60
CA GLY A 79 18.05 -8.68 -0.94
C GLY A 79 17.13 -7.65 -1.60
N TRP A 80 17.72 -6.50 -1.95
CA TRP A 80 17.02 -5.40 -2.60
C TRP A 80 17.96 -4.59 -3.49
N LYS A 81 17.39 -3.83 -4.42
CA LYS A 81 18.08 -2.87 -5.28
C LYS A 81 17.98 -1.46 -4.71
N THR A 82 19.11 -0.89 -4.33
CA THR A 82 19.19 0.51 -3.89
C THR A 82 19.37 1.43 -5.10
N LEU A 83 18.34 2.19 -5.46
CA LEU A 83 18.41 3.22 -6.52
C LEU A 83 18.88 4.56 -5.95
N LYS A 84 18.45 4.88 -4.73
CA LYS A 84 18.87 6.03 -3.92
C LYS A 84 18.90 5.61 -2.45
N PRO A 85 19.58 6.34 -1.55
CA PRO A 85 19.59 6.00 -0.13
C PRO A 85 18.19 5.83 0.51
N TYR A 86 17.20 6.55 0.01
CA TYR A 86 15.80 6.46 0.44
C TYR A 86 14.90 5.59 -0.47
N LEU A 87 15.45 5.06 -1.57
CA LEU A 87 14.69 4.31 -2.58
C LEU A 87 15.32 2.92 -2.75
N ARG A 88 14.84 1.99 -1.92
CA ARG A 88 15.25 0.59 -1.87
C ARG A 88 14.10 -0.26 -2.37
N VAL A 89 14.31 -0.91 -3.52
CA VAL A 89 13.30 -1.73 -4.22
C VAL A 89 13.57 -3.21 -3.94
N GLY A 90 12.63 -3.91 -3.32
CA GLY A 90 12.75 -5.33 -3.01
C GLY A 90 11.56 -6.11 -3.57
N ALA A 91 11.72 -7.44 -3.69
CA ALA A 91 10.59 -8.31 -4.02
C ALA A 91 9.53 -8.24 -2.93
N GLN A 92 8.26 -8.40 -3.29
CA GLN A 92 7.17 -8.49 -2.32
C GLN A 92 7.42 -9.66 -1.35
N PRO A 93 7.38 -9.42 -0.02
CA PRO A 93 7.40 -10.49 0.98
C PRO A 93 6.21 -11.42 0.84
N ALA A 94 6.38 -12.69 1.21
CA ALA A 94 5.27 -13.63 1.27
C ALA A 94 4.22 -13.17 2.30
N LYS A 95 2.94 -13.22 1.89
CA LYS A 95 1.77 -13.04 2.77
C LYS A 95 1.67 -14.18 3.79
#